data_AF-A0A522N880-F1
#
_entry.id   AF-A0A522N880-F1
#
_cell.length_a   1.000
_cell.length_b   1.000
_cell.length_c   1.000
_cell.angle_alpha   90.00
_cell.angle_beta   90.00
_cell.angle_gamma   90.00
#
_symmetry.space_group_name_H-M   'P 1'
#
loop_
_entity.id
_entity.type
_entity.pdbx_description
1 polymer ?
#
loop_
_entity_poly.entity_id
_entity_poly.type
_entity_poly.pdbx_seq_one_letter_code
_entity_poly.pdbx_strand_id
1 'polypeptide(L)'
;MWEPCSGLESFGELVWLPRLLQKARRSEESRSAGRDLMNGYLFGDNDFIDRCLLRFLRIDDTAVRGFAREHSDDSAAMRAILQHSGRSEGERAEFSRRLRRQFLNFCMLEADEGRLQPAPLAALVRLLYNGLIVPPATLLYQWAERKRETPRSPRAHA
;
A
#
# COMPACT_ATOMS: atom_id res chain seq x y z
N MET A 1 -4.85 17.69 -3.43
CA MET A 1 -5.11 16.40 -2.76
C MET A 1 -3.80 15.61 -2.83
N TRP A 2 -3.38 14.97 -1.74
CA TRP A 2 -2.19 14.12 -1.74
C TRP A 2 -2.55 12.73 -2.26
N GLU A 3 -1.63 12.15 -3.02
CA GLU A 3 -1.74 10.84 -3.63
C GLU A 3 -0.32 10.24 -3.68
N PRO A 4 -0.16 8.92 -3.41
CA PRO A 4 1.14 8.28 -3.50
C PRO A 4 1.56 8.05 -4.96
N CYS A 5 2.80 7.65 -5.17
CA CYS A 5 3.36 7.38 -6.49
C CYS A 5 2.66 6.21 -7.21
N SER A 6 2.94 6.05 -8.50
CA SER A 6 2.32 5.00 -9.32
C SER A 6 2.53 3.60 -8.72
N GLY A 7 1.53 2.72 -8.88
CA GLY A 7 1.65 1.31 -8.51
C GLY A 7 2.70 0.55 -9.33
N LEU A 8 3.10 1.12 -10.47
CA LEU A 8 4.11 0.55 -11.36
C LEU A 8 5.54 0.90 -10.95
N GLU A 9 5.73 1.89 -10.08
CA GLU A 9 7.06 2.27 -9.60
C GLU A 9 7.72 1.12 -8.83
N SER A 10 9.02 0.99 -9.03
CA SER A 10 9.83 -0.09 -8.48
C SER A 10 11.15 0.40 -7.94
N PHE A 11 11.63 -0.27 -6.90
CA PHE A 11 12.96 -0.06 -6.35
C PHE A 11 13.63 -1.42 -6.11
N GLY A 12 14.82 -1.63 -6.67
CA GLY A 12 15.53 -2.91 -6.58
C GLY A 12 14.68 -4.10 -7.03
N GLU A 13 14.13 -4.04 -8.25
CA GLU A 13 13.22 -5.05 -8.83
C GLU A 13 11.89 -5.29 -8.10
N LEU A 14 11.60 -4.52 -7.04
CA LEU A 14 10.39 -4.67 -6.26
C LEU A 14 9.41 -3.53 -6.56
N VAL A 15 8.35 -3.87 -7.29
CA VAL A 15 7.23 -2.95 -7.56
C VAL A 15 6.48 -2.67 -6.27
N TRP A 16 5.75 -1.55 -6.24
CA TRP A 16 4.92 -1.15 -5.10
C TRP A 16 5.67 -0.74 -3.83
N LEU A 17 6.96 -1.08 -3.67
CA LEU A 17 7.76 -0.67 -2.52
C LEU A 17 7.85 0.86 -2.35
N PRO A 18 8.10 1.66 -3.41
CA PRO A 18 8.07 3.13 -3.28
C PRO A 18 6.71 3.63 -2.78
N ARG A 19 5.62 3.08 -3.33
CA ARG A 19 4.25 3.45 -2.98
C ARG A 19 3.93 3.11 -1.53
N LEU A 20 4.31 1.92 -1.07
CA LEU A 20 4.18 1.50 0.33
C LEU A 20 4.90 2.47 1.28
N LEU A 21 6.13 2.88 0.95
CA LEU A 21 6.90 3.80 1.78
C LEU A 21 6.26 5.19 1.87
N GLN A 22 5.81 5.75 0.74
CA GLN A 22 5.12 7.05 0.74
C GLN A 22 3.84 7.02 1.60
N LYS A 23 3.08 5.92 1.51
CA LYS A 23 1.90 5.69 2.36
C LYS A 23 2.27 5.59 3.83
N ALA A 24 3.38 4.92 4.17
CA ALA A 24 3.86 4.84 5.55
C ALA A 24 4.18 6.24 6.12
N ARG A 25 4.92 7.06 5.37
CA ARG A 25 5.25 8.43 5.76
C ARG A 25 4.00 9.28 5.96
N ARG A 26 3.09 9.26 4.98
CA ARG A 26 1.86 10.03 5.06
C ARG A 26 0.96 9.60 6.22
N SER A 27 0.97 8.31 6.54
CA SER A 27 0.22 7.80 7.69
C SER A 27 0.85 8.23 9.02
N GLU A 28 2.17 8.33 9.11
CA GLU A 28 2.84 8.94 10.27
C GLU A 28 2.55 10.44 10.38
N GLU A 29 2.57 11.18 9.27
CA GLU A 29 2.19 12.59 9.24
C GLU A 29 0.76 12.78 9.73
N SER A 30 -0.19 11.97 9.25
CA SER A 30 -1.60 12.00 9.67
C SER A 30 -1.72 11.80 11.18
N ARG A 31 -0.98 10.82 11.72
CA ARG A 31 -0.94 10.53 13.16
C ARG A 31 -0.38 11.71 13.95
N SER A 32 0.74 12.29 13.51
CA SER A 32 1.35 13.45 14.19
C SER A 32 0.47 14.70 14.14
N ALA A 33 -0.26 14.90 13.06
CA ALA A 33 -1.13 16.05 12.85
C ALA A 33 -2.50 15.90 13.53
N GLY A 34 -2.84 14.71 14.04
CA GLY A 34 -4.14 14.41 14.64
C GLY A 34 -5.31 14.52 13.67
N ARG A 35 -5.06 14.40 12.35
CA ARG A 35 -6.09 14.48 11.30
C ARG A 35 -5.73 13.57 10.14
N ASP A 36 -6.74 13.11 9.41
CA ASP A 36 -6.52 12.30 8.22
C ASP A 36 -5.87 13.15 7.10
N LEU A 37 -4.69 12.73 6.65
CA LEU A 37 -3.99 13.29 5.50
C LEU A 37 -3.81 12.27 4.36
N MET A 38 -4.30 11.04 4.55
CA MET A 38 -4.22 9.94 3.60
C MET A 38 -5.21 10.10 2.45
N ASN A 39 -6.22 10.97 2.57
CA ASN A 39 -7.23 11.22 1.53
C ASN A 39 -7.91 9.94 1.02
N GLY A 40 -8.24 9.03 1.94
CA GLY A 40 -8.89 7.76 1.60
C GLY A 40 -7.94 6.64 1.15
N TYR A 41 -6.62 6.89 0.99
CA TYR A 41 -5.66 5.82 0.78
C TYR A 41 -5.44 5.00 2.06
N LEU A 42 -5.56 3.68 1.96
CA LEU A 42 -5.30 2.76 3.07
C LEU A 42 -3.80 2.48 3.20
N PHE A 43 -3.31 2.04 4.35
CA PHE A 43 -1.90 1.66 4.53
C PHE A 43 -1.75 0.36 5.33
N GLY A 44 -0.71 -0.42 4.99
CA GLY A 44 -0.31 -1.61 5.73
C GLY A 44 -1.33 -2.73 5.54
N ASP A 45 -1.68 -3.44 6.62
CA ASP A 45 -2.63 -4.55 6.54
C ASP A 45 -4.02 -4.17 5.99
N ASN A 46 -4.41 -2.89 6.04
CA ASN A 46 -5.70 -2.46 5.52
C ASN A 46 -5.73 -2.35 3.99
N ASP A 47 -4.56 -2.21 3.35
CA ASP A 47 -4.45 -2.26 1.89
C ASP A 47 -4.06 -3.68 1.46
N PHE A 48 -4.82 -4.27 0.55
CA PHE A 48 -4.60 -5.65 0.12
C PHE A 48 -3.25 -5.84 -0.59
N ILE A 49 -2.81 -4.87 -1.39
CA ILE A 49 -1.53 -4.93 -2.12
C ILE A 49 -0.37 -4.72 -1.14
N ASP A 50 -0.50 -3.77 -0.20
CA ASP A 50 0.48 -3.60 0.88
C ASP A 50 0.64 -4.90 1.67
N ARG A 51 -0.46 -5.55 2.07
CA ARG A 51 -0.43 -6.80 2.82
C ARG A 51 0.28 -7.93 2.06
N CYS A 52 0.06 -8.04 0.74
CA CYS A 52 0.77 -8.98 -0.10
C CYS A 52 2.28 -8.72 -0.10
N LEU A 53 2.68 -7.45 -0.20
CA LEU A 53 4.08 -7.03 -0.20
C LEU A 53 4.75 -7.25 1.16
N LEU A 54 4.10 -6.85 2.26
CA LEU A 54 4.55 -7.04 3.64
C LEU A 54 4.80 -8.52 3.96
N ARG A 55 3.85 -9.38 3.60
CA ARG A 55 3.99 -10.85 3.75
C ARG A 55 5.17 -11.40 2.95
N PHE A 56 5.40 -10.90 1.74
CA PHE A 56 6.56 -11.29 0.93
C PHE A 56 7.88 -10.86 1.59
N LEU A 57 7.94 -9.62 2.07
CA LEU A 57 9.11 -9.04 2.75
C LEU A 57 9.34 -9.58 4.17
N ARG A 58 8.37 -10.31 4.73
CA ARG A 58 8.39 -10.86 6.11
C ARG A 58 8.49 -9.78 7.19
N ILE A 59 7.82 -8.65 6.96
CA ILE A 59 7.73 -7.53 7.90
C ILE A 59 6.27 -7.09 8.04
N ASP A 60 5.97 -6.32 9.10
CA ASP A 60 4.66 -5.70 9.31
C ASP A 60 4.67 -4.20 9.01
N ASP A 61 3.51 -3.56 9.09
CA ASP A 61 3.36 -2.13 8.83
C ASP A 61 4.07 -1.25 9.88
N THR A 62 4.28 -1.77 11.09
CA THR A 62 5.00 -1.08 12.17
C THR A 62 6.49 -0.99 11.85
N ALA A 63 7.08 -2.08 11.33
CA ALA A 63 8.46 -2.09 10.86
C ALA A 63 8.69 -1.10 9.72
N VAL A 64 7.78 -1.04 8.74
CA VAL A 64 7.88 -0.06 7.63
C VAL A 64 7.86 1.38 8.13
N ARG A 65 6.99 1.71 9.09
CA ARG A 65 7.01 3.04 9.76
C ARG A 65 8.32 3.28 10.50
N GLY A 66 8.90 2.25 11.12
CA GLY A 66 10.22 2.30 11.74
C GLY A 66 11.28 2.76 10.74
N PHE A 67 11.42 2.07 9.61
CA PHE A 67 12.35 2.44 8.54
C PHE A 67 12.09 3.85 7.99
N ALA A 68 10.82 4.24 7.85
CA ALA A 68 10.46 5.58 7.39
C ALA A 68 10.89 6.69 8.38
N ARG A 69 10.88 6.42 9.69
CA ARG A 69 11.33 7.37 10.72
C ARG A 69 12.85 7.42 10.82
N GLU A 70 13.51 6.26 10.73
CA GLU A 70 14.97 6.14 10.86
C GLU A 70 15.71 6.74 9.66
N HIS A 71 15.08 6.74 8.48
CA HIS A 71 15.68 7.21 7.25
C HIS A 71 14.83 8.32 6.60
N SER A 72 15.35 9.55 6.56
CA SER A 72 14.70 10.67 5.86
C SER A 72 14.75 10.54 4.33
N ASP A 73 15.77 9.85 3.80
CA ASP A 73 15.89 9.55 2.38
C ASP A 73 15.11 8.27 2.02
N ASP A 74 14.28 8.35 0.98
CA ASP A 74 13.44 7.22 0.54
C ASP A 74 14.27 6.06 0.00
N SER A 75 15.35 6.35 -0.72
CA SER A 75 16.21 5.31 -1.26
C SER A 75 16.98 4.58 -0.16
N ALA A 76 17.36 5.26 0.92
CA ALA A 76 17.95 4.66 2.11
C ALA A 76 16.93 3.79 2.87
N ALA A 77 15.72 4.29 3.11
CA ALA A 77 14.65 3.52 3.75
C ALA A 77 14.30 2.24 2.96
N MET A 78 14.12 2.36 1.64
CA MET A 78 13.83 1.21 0.78
C MET A 78 14.99 0.20 0.76
N ARG A 79 16.24 0.65 0.73
CA ARG A 79 17.41 -0.25 0.86
C ARG A 79 17.40 -0.99 2.20
N ALA A 80 17.12 -0.30 3.30
CA ALA A 80 17.06 -0.91 4.62
C ALA A 80 15.95 -1.98 4.70
N ILE A 81 14.75 -1.68 4.17
CA ILE A 81 13.64 -2.64 4.06
C ILE A 81 14.06 -3.89 3.28
N LEU A 82 14.69 -3.69 2.12
CA LEU A 82 15.13 -4.80 1.27
C LEU A 82 16.20 -5.65 1.95
N GLN A 83 17.19 -5.02 2.59
CA GLN A 83 18.23 -5.71 3.35
C GLN A 83 17.64 -6.52 4.51
N HIS A 84 16.72 -5.92 5.28
CA HIS A 84 16.06 -6.58 6.39
C HIS A 84 15.24 -7.80 5.94
N SER A 85 14.59 -7.72 4.78
CA SER A 85 13.77 -8.82 4.25
C SER A 85 14.56 -10.08 3.89
N GLY A 86 15.86 -9.93 3.61
CA GLY A 86 16.71 -11.01 3.09
C GLY A 86 16.31 -11.54 1.71
N ARG A 87 15.40 -10.86 0.99
CA ARG A 87 14.94 -11.29 -0.33
C ARG A 87 15.96 -10.95 -1.41
N SER A 88 16.34 -11.97 -2.16
CA SER A 88 17.23 -11.81 -3.32
C SER A 88 16.59 -10.97 -4.42
N GLU A 89 17.41 -10.48 -5.34
CA GLU A 89 16.93 -9.79 -6.55
C GLU A 89 16.01 -10.66 -7.40
N GLY A 90 16.35 -11.94 -7.60
CA GLY A 90 15.53 -12.88 -8.35
C GLY A 90 14.14 -13.08 -7.73
N GLU A 91 14.06 -13.24 -6.40
CA GLU A 91 12.78 -13.35 -5.69
C GLU A 91 11.93 -12.08 -5.84
N ARG A 92 12.56 -10.90 -5.77
CA ARG A 92 11.86 -9.61 -5.91
C ARG A 92 11.31 -9.43 -7.32
N ALA A 93 12.12 -9.73 -8.34
CA ALA A 93 11.68 -9.69 -9.73
C ALA A 93 10.55 -10.69 -10.01
N GLU A 94 10.62 -11.91 -9.47
CA GLU A 94 9.56 -12.91 -9.60
C GLU A 94 8.27 -12.47 -8.92
N PHE A 95 8.37 -11.96 -7.69
CA PHE A 95 7.23 -11.42 -6.96
C PHE A 95 6.58 -10.27 -7.73
N SER A 96 7.38 -9.33 -8.23
CA SER A 96 6.91 -8.19 -9.02
C SER A 96 6.17 -8.63 -10.29
N ARG A 97 6.69 -9.60 -11.03
CA ARG A 97 5.99 -10.16 -12.21
C ARG A 97 4.65 -10.78 -11.83
N ARG A 98 4.62 -11.57 -10.74
CA ARG A 98 3.39 -12.21 -10.26
C ARG A 98 2.36 -11.17 -9.80
N LEU A 99 2.79 -10.19 -9.03
CA LEU A 99 1.93 -9.12 -8.52
C LEU A 99 1.33 -8.30 -9.67
N ARG A 100 2.18 -7.88 -10.62
CA ARG A 100 1.73 -7.20 -11.84
C ARG A 100 0.69 -8.03 -12.59
N ARG A 101 0.91 -9.33 -12.80
CA ARG A 101 -0.07 -10.19 -13.48
C ARG A 101 -1.38 -10.28 -12.70
N GLN A 102 -1.31 -10.45 -11.38
CA GLN A 102 -2.47 -10.57 -10.51
C GLN A 102 -3.34 -9.31 -10.51
N PHE A 103 -2.71 -8.14 -10.54
CA PHE A 103 -3.41 -6.84 -10.54
C PHE A 103 -3.50 -6.20 -11.94
N LEU A 104 -3.35 -7.00 -13.01
CA LEU A 104 -3.45 -6.56 -14.40
C LEU A 104 -2.59 -5.30 -14.69
N ASN A 105 -1.32 -5.32 -14.26
CA ASN A 105 -0.38 -4.19 -14.28
C ASN A 105 -0.90 -2.92 -13.57
N PHE A 106 -1.69 -3.12 -12.51
CA PHE A 106 -2.35 -2.05 -11.76
C PHE A 106 -3.23 -1.15 -12.64
N CYS A 107 -3.70 -1.63 -13.80
CA CYS A 107 -4.43 -0.81 -14.76
C CYS A 107 -5.69 -0.17 -14.17
N MET A 108 -6.40 -0.88 -13.29
CA MET A 108 -7.57 -0.35 -12.60
C MET A 108 -7.23 0.83 -11.71
N LEU A 109 -6.17 0.67 -10.91
CA LEU A 109 -5.68 1.67 -9.98
C LEU A 109 -5.17 2.89 -10.73
N GLU A 110 -4.32 2.68 -11.75
CA GLU A 110 -3.80 3.76 -12.59
C GLU A 110 -4.91 4.47 -13.40
N ALA A 111 -6.00 3.79 -13.77
CA ALA A 111 -7.16 4.44 -14.41
C ALA A 111 -7.95 5.32 -13.45
N ASP A 112 -8.17 4.83 -12.23
CA ASP A 112 -8.91 5.54 -11.19
C ASP A 112 -8.16 6.80 -10.73
N GLU A 113 -6.84 6.66 -10.60
CA GLU A 113 -5.89 7.72 -10.28
C GLU A 113 -5.56 8.65 -11.48
N GLY A 114 -6.16 8.39 -12.65
CA GLY A 114 -5.99 9.23 -13.84
C GLY A 114 -4.60 9.20 -14.48
N ARG A 115 -3.76 8.20 -14.14
CA ARG A 115 -2.41 8.02 -14.72
C ARG A 115 -2.41 7.27 -16.04
N LEU A 116 -3.45 6.50 -16.36
CA LEU A 116 -3.57 5.88 -17.68
C LEU A 116 -3.94 6.91 -18.75
N GLN A 117 -3.21 6.88 -19.86
CA GLN A 117 -3.60 7.59 -21.08
C GLN A 117 -5.01 7.15 -21.49
N PRO A 118 -5.88 8.07 -21.96
CA PRO A 118 -7.25 7.76 -22.33
C PRO A 118 -7.26 6.76 -23.49
N ALA A 119 -7.50 5.49 -23.16
CA ALA A 119 -7.75 4.43 -24.12
C ALA A 119 -9.18 3.91 -23.89
N PRO A 120 -9.93 3.53 -24.95
CA PRO A 120 -11.30 3.01 -24.81
C PRO A 120 -11.38 1.83 -23.83
N LEU A 121 -10.33 1.00 -23.80
CA LEU A 121 -10.21 -0.11 -22.87
C LEU A 121 -10.06 0.35 -21.42
N ALA A 122 -9.31 1.43 -21.15
CA ALA A 122 -9.14 1.98 -19.80
C ALA A 122 -10.45 2.54 -19.24
N ALA A 123 -11.29 3.15 -20.09
CA ALA A 123 -12.61 3.62 -19.70
C ALA A 123 -13.57 2.46 -19.33
N LEU A 124 -13.56 1.37 -20.11
CA LEU A 124 -14.36 0.17 -19.83
C LEU A 124 -13.92 -0.52 -18.53
N VAL A 125 -12.61 -0.63 -18.35
CA VAL A 125 -11.94 -1.19 -17.16
C VAL A 125 -12.32 -0.39 -15.91
N ARG A 126 -12.22 0.95 -15.95
CA ARG A 126 -12.65 1.84 -14.86
C ARG A 126 -14.14 1.72 -14.52
N LEU A 127 -15.01 1.59 -15.53
CA LEU A 127 -16.46 1.45 -15.32
C LEU A 127 -16.82 0.13 -14.63
N LEU A 128 -16.14 -0.96 -14.98
CA LEU A 128 -16.32 -2.26 -14.33
C LEU A 128 -15.78 -2.26 -12.90
N TYR A 129 -14.62 -1.63 -12.65
CA TYR A 129 -14.03 -1.57 -11.30
C TYR A 129 -14.89 -0.78 -10.31
N ASN A 130 -15.25 0.45 -10.71
CA ASN A 130 -15.95 1.38 -9.85
C ASN A 130 -17.41 0.94 -9.63
N GLY A 131 -17.99 0.20 -10.59
CA GLY A 131 -19.34 -0.35 -10.48
C GLY A 131 -19.46 -1.65 -9.66
N LEU A 132 -18.47 -2.56 -9.76
CA LEU A 132 -18.60 -3.92 -9.19
C LEU A 132 -17.73 -4.17 -7.95
N ILE A 133 -16.52 -3.58 -7.89
CA ILE A 133 -15.51 -3.94 -6.89
C ILE A 133 -15.44 -2.93 -5.75
N VAL A 134 -15.43 -1.63 -6.08
CA VAL A 134 -15.27 -0.56 -5.07
C VAL A 134 -16.40 -0.55 -4.03
N PRO A 135 -17.70 -0.62 -4.38
CA PRO A 135 -18.77 -0.51 -3.39
C PRO A 135 -18.75 -1.58 -2.28
N PRO A 136 -18.63 -2.90 -2.57
CA PRO A 136 -18.57 -3.90 -1.51
C PRO A 136 -17.27 -3.84 -0.71
N ALA A 137 -16.15 -3.45 -1.33
CA ALA A 137 -14.88 -3.32 -0.65
C ALA A 137 -14.91 -2.17 0.38
N THR A 138 -15.44 -1.00 0.01
CA THR A 138 -15.59 0.18 0.89
C THR A 138 -16.40 -0.12 2.16
N LEU A 139 -17.45 -0.93 2.05
CA LEU A 139 -18.25 -1.33 3.22
C LEU A 139 -17.47 -2.22 4.20
N LEU A 140 -16.69 -3.18 3.69
CA LEU A 140 -15.79 -3.99 4.50
C LEU A 140 -14.68 -3.15 5.14
N TYR A 141 -14.18 -2.12 4.43
CA TYR A 141 -13.14 -1.22 4.93
C TYR A 141 -13.61 -0.33 6.08
N GLN A 142 -14.78 0.32 5.96
CA GLN A 142 -15.34 1.13 7.05
C GLN A 142 -15.59 0.32 8.32
N TRP A 143 -15.88 -0.97 8.18
CA TRP A 143 -16.04 -1.87 9.33
C TRP A 143 -14.69 -2.20 9.99
N ALA A 144 -13.63 -2.44 9.22
CA ALA A 144 -12.31 -2.77 9.73
C ALA A 144 -11.64 -1.59 10.47
N GLU A 145 -11.78 -0.35 9.97
CA GLU A 145 -11.25 0.84 10.64
C GLU A 145 -11.91 1.08 12.01
N ARG A 146 -13.24 1.00 12.08
CA ARG A 146 -13.98 1.14 13.35
C ARG A 146 -13.52 0.16 14.44
N LYS A 147 -13.09 -1.04 14.06
CA LYS A 147 -12.55 -2.03 15.01
C LYS A 147 -11.16 -1.71 15.54
N ARG A 148 -10.35 -0.89 14.86
CA ARG A 148 -9.02 -0.48 15.34
C ARG A 148 -9.10 0.71 16.30
N GLU A 149 -10.05 1.61 16.11
CA GLU A 149 -10.25 2.77 16.99
C GLU A 149 -10.91 2.40 18.32
N THR A 150 -11.46 1.18 18.45
CA THR A 150 -11.89 0.66 19.73
C THR A 150 -10.66 0.15 20.49
N PRO A 151 -10.26 0.73 21.63
CA PRO A 151 -9.17 0.20 22.42
C PRO A 151 -9.53 -1.23 22.80
N ARG A 152 -8.62 -2.19 22.55
CA ARG A 152 -8.71 -3.50 23.21
C ARG A 152 -8.68 -3.23 24.71
N SER A 153 -9.82 -3.37 25.38
CA SER A 153 -9.90 -3.36 26.83
C SER A 153 -8.85 -4.36 27.35
N PRO A 154 -7.95 -3.94 28.26
CA PRO A 154 -6.96 -4.86 28.80
C PRO A 154 -7.72 -6.01 29.46
N ARG A 155 -7.40 -7.25 29.06
CA ARG A 155 -7.87 -8.44 29.77
C ARG A 155 -7.41 -8.29 31.21
N ALA A 156 -8.37 -7.99 32.10
CA ALA A 156 -8.19 -8.16 33.52
C ALA A 156 -7.95 -9.66 33.75
N HIS A 157 -6.70 -10.02 34.01
CA HIS A 157 -6.40 -11.26 34.69
C HIS A 157 -6.61 -10.99 36.17
N ALA A 158 -7.73 -11.51 36.69
CA ALA A 158 -7.96 -11.81 38.09
C ALA A 158 -7.82 -13.33 38.27
#